data_AF-E1R065-F1
#
_entry.id   AF-E1R065-F1
#
_cell.length_a   1.000
_cell.length_b   1.000
_cell.length_c   1.000
_cell.angle_alpha   90.00
_cell.angle_beta   90.00
_cell.angle_gamma   90.00
#
_symmetry.space_group_name_H-M   'P 1'
#
loop_
_entity.id
_entity.type
_entity.pdbx_description
1 polymer ?
#
loop_
_entity_poly.entity_id
_entity_poly.type
_entity_poly.pdbx_seq_one_letter_code
_entity_poly.pdbx_strand_id
1 'polypeptide(L)'
;MSKPIVAVVGRPNVGKSTLVNRLAVNRDAIVHESRGVTRDRSYHACDWNGREFVLIDTGGIESARSKDVFAPRIREQALVACDEADAIIFVVDGSVGVTDEDEEVARVVRRTRKPVFLCVNKMDDPSTELDAWNFYSLGVGEPRALSAGHGYGTGDLLDDVVASLPEIREEPAVDDGTLNVAIIGRPNVGKSSLTNRLARRERSIVADVAGTTRDAVDITIAWKGQRFCLVDTAGMRKRNQVHEDVEYYSLVRGLEAMDRADVCLLVVDSTVGVTEQDQKLAGMAIDRGCAVVIVLNKWDLITGDRQRDEVMSSLDARMTFATWAPAVNVSALTGRAVDSVLAAAAKAAANHSSQVKTPQLNNLVTQIRESGHTVTQKNRRLKIHYAAQTGSRPPVYTFFCNAPDLVDDGYERFLEHRLRDAFDLEGTPIRLKFRRKDG
;
A
#
# COMPACT_ATOMS: atom_id res chain seq x y z
N MET A 1 -3.59 -6.64 8.05
CA MET A 1 -4.03 -7.50 6.93
C MET A 1 -4.33 -6.62 5.73
N SER A 2 -4.16 -7.12 4.50
CA SER A 2 -4.63 -6.42 3.30
C SER A 2 -6.15 -6.27 3.36
N LYS A 3 -6.66 -5.13 2.88
CA LYS A 3 -8.11 -4.92 2.78
C LYS A 3 -8.69 -5.89 1.74
N PRO A 4 -9.90 -6.42 1.94
CA PRO A 4 -10.53 -7.27 0.94
C PRO A 4 -10.65 -6.55 -0.40
N ILE A 5 -10.51 -7.29 -1.49
CA ILE A 5 -10.53 -6.77 -2.85
C ILE A 5 -11.83 -7.20 -3.54
N VAL A 6 -12.49 -6.27 -4.22
CA VAL A 6 -13.71 -6.52 -5.00
C VAL A 6 -13.44 -6.11 -6.45
N ALA A 7 -13.47 -7.05 -7.37
CA ALA A 7 -13.28 -6.76 -8.79
C ALA A 7 -14.60 -6.43 -9.49
N VAL A 8 -14.63 -5.36 -10.28
CA VAL A 8 -15.73 -5.02 -11.16
C VAL A 8 -15.37 -5.41 -12.59
N VAL A 9 -15.99 -6.48 -13.07
CA VAL A 9 -15.73 -7.09 -14.39
C VAL A 9 -16.94 -6.97 -15.31
N GLY A 10 -16.70 -7.04 -16.62
CA GLY A 10 -17.75 -6.94 -17.63
C GLY A 10 -17.20 -6.37 -18.93
N ARG A 11 -17.94 -6.53 -20.03
CA ARG A 11 -17.50 -6.02 -21.34
C ARG A 11 -17.38 -4.49 -21.36
N PRO A 12 -16.71 -3.87 -22.36
CA PRO A 12 -16.66 -2.41 -22.47
C PRO A 12 -18.06 -1.77 -22.51
N ASN A 13 -18.18 -0.53 -22.02
CA ASN A 13 -19.38 0.32 -22.08
C ASN A 13 -20.63 -0.16 -21.31
N VAL A 14 -20.55 -1.21 -20.47
CA VAL A 14 -21.64 -1.63 -19.56
C VAL A 14 -21.82 -0.71 -18.34
N GLY A 15 -20.92 0.27 -18.15
CA GLY A 15 -20.98 1.24 -17.05
C GLY A 15 -20.20 0.85 -15.79
N LYS A 16 -19.16 0.02 -15.92
CA LYS A 16 -18.25 -0.37 -14.80
C LYS A 16 -17.69 0.83 -14.05
N SER A 17 -17.05 1.77 -14.75
CA SER A 17 -16.43 2.95 -14.13
C SER A 17 -17.45 3.87 -13.48
N THR A 18 -18.66 3.97 -14.04
CA THR A 18 -19.77 4.71 -13.43
C THR A 18 -20.18 4.07 -12.10
N LEU A 19 -20.29 2.74 -12.06
CA LEU A 19 -20.60 1.99 -10.84
C LEU A 19 -19.48 2.16 -9.81
N VAL A 20 -18.22 1.92 -10.18
CA VAL A 20 -17.06 2.06 -9.30
C VAL A 20 -16.97 3.46 -8.70
N ASN A 21 -17.08 4.50 -9.52
CA ASN A 21 -17.04 5.88 -9.05
C ASN A 21 -18.17 6.19 -8.08
N ARG A 22 -19.37 5.61 -8.27
CA ARG A 22 -20.49 5.77 -7.34
C ARG A 22 -20.25 5.06 -6.02
N LEU A 23 -19.74 3.82 -6.05
CA LEU A 23 -19.49 3.04 -4.84
C LEU A 23 -18.32 3.59 -4.02
N ALA A 24 -17.32 4.19 -4.66
CA ALA A 24 -16.13 4.72 -4.00
C ALA A 24 -16.32 6.04 -3.22
N VAL A 25 -17.49 6.69 -3.28
CA VAL A 25 -17.70 8.02 -2.69
C VAL A 25 -17.92 7.93 -1.17
N ASN A 26 -16.87 8.21 -0.38
CA ASN A 26 -16.97 8.86 0.94
C ASN A 26 -15.63 9.32 1.58
N ARG A 27 -14.52 9.31 0.86
CA ARG A 27 -13.33 10.09 1.23
C ARG A 27 -12.79 10.74 -0.04
N ASP A 28 -12.30 11.97 0.09
CA ASP A 28 -11.62 12.71 -0.99
C ASP A 28 -10.88 11.74 -1.91
N ALA A 29 -11.32 11.69 -3.16
CA ALA A 29 -10.65 10.95 -4.22
C ALA A 29 -9.29 11.62 -4.45
N ILE A 30 -8.33 11.36 -3.57
CA ILE A 30 -6.92 11.44 -3.90
C ILE A 30 -6.70 10.22 -4.77
N VAL A 31 -6.95 10.42 -6.06
CA VAL A 31 -6.43 9.55 -7.10
C VAL A 31 -4.91 9.60 -6.94
N HIS A 32 -4.34 8.63 -6.24
CA HIS A 32 -2.91 8.38 -6.33
C HIS A 32 -2.66 7.84 -7.74
N GLU A 33 -2.47 8.75 -8.71
CA GLU A 33 -1.73 8.45 -9.92
C GLU A 33 -0.30 8.14 -9.51
N SER A 34 -0.09 6.91 -9.03
CA SER A 34 1.23 6.34 -8.85
C SER A 34 1.84 6.22 -10.25
N ARG A 35 2.56 7.26 -10.68
CA ARG A 35 3.29 7.28 -11.96
C ARG A 35 4.23 6.08 -12.01
N GLY A 36 3.82 5.02 -12.70
CA GLY A 36 4.70 3.91 -13.07
C GLY A 36 4.15 2.48 -12.93
N VAL A 37 2.85 2.27 -12.67
CA VAL A 37 2.25 0.93 -12.72
C VAL A 37 1.31 0.87 -13.93
N THR A 38 1.32 -0.27 -14.62
CA THR A 38 0.64 -0.55 -15.90
C THR A 38 -0.72 0.14 -16.01
N ARG A 39 -0.94 0.80 -17.14
CA ARG A 39 -2.09 1.64 -17.49
C ARG A 39 -3.46 0.93 -17.40
N ASP A 40 -3.58 -0.33 -17.01
CA ASP A 40 -4.79 -1.09 -17.34
C ASP A 40 -5.84 -1.21 -16.22
N ARG A 41 -5.56 -0.76 -14.97
CA ARG A 41 -6.48 -0.94 -13.82
C ARG A 41 -6.48 0.23 -12.84
N SER A 42 -7.65 0.56 -12.32
CA SER A 42 -7.81 1.59 -11.29
C SER A 42 -8.32 0.99 -9.98
N TYR A 43 -7.70 1.39 -8.86
CA TYR A 43 -8.01 0.92 -7.51
C TYR A 43 -8.69 2.05 -6.75
N HIS A 44 -9.81 1.73 -6.09
CA HIS A 44 -10.62 2.69 -5.38
C HIS A 44 -10.91 2.20 -3.97
N ALA A 45 -10.60 2.99 -2.96
CA ALA A 45 -10.97 2.66 -1.59
C ALA A 45 -12.49 2.84 -1.42
N CYS A 46 -13.15 1.87 -0.77
CA CYS A 46 -14.58 1.89 -0.48
C CYS A 46 -14.80 1.57 1.00
N ASP A 47 -15.85 2.17 1.58
CA ASP A 47 -16.34 1.89 2.92
C ASP A 47 -17.87 1.76 2.85
N TRP A 48 -18.40 0.68 3.41
CA TRP A 48 -19.83 0.46 3.53
C TRP A 48 -20.17 -0.12 4.90
N ASN A 49 -21.03 0.57 5.66
CA ASN A 49 -21.39 0.20 7.04
C ASN A 49 -20.17 -0.05 7.95
N GLY A 50 -19.08 0.72 7.77
CA GLY A 50 -17.83 0.60 8.53
C GLY A 50 -16.92 -0.55 8.10
N ARG A 51 -17.26 -1.27 7.02
CA ARG A 51 -16.41 -2.28 6.41
C ARG A 51 -15.63 -1.66 5.24
N GLU A 52 -14.33 -1.51 5.43
CA GLU A 52 -13.43 -1.00 4.39
C GLU A 52 -12.95 -2.11 3.44
N PHE A 53 -12.95 -1.84 2.12
CA PHE A 53 -12.47 -2.74 1.08
C PHE A 53 -11.95 -1.94 -0.14
N VAL A 54 -11.35 -2.62 -1.13
CA VAL A 54 -10.81 -2.00 -2.34
C VAL A 54 -11.59 -2.47 -3.56
N LEU A 55 -12.07 -1.55 -4.38
CA LEU A 55 -12.69 -1.82 -5.69
C LEU A 55 -11.64 -1.74 -6.79
N ILE A 56 -11.62 -2.73 -7.69
CA ILE A 56 -10.79 -2.73 -8.89
C ILE A 56 -11.68 -2.58 -10.13
N ASP A 57 -11.45 -1.54 -10.93
CA ASP A 57 -12.04 -1.41 -12.27
C ASP A 57 -11.11 -2.03 -13.31
N THR A 58 -11.57 -3.08 -13.98
CA THR A 58 -10.81 -3.78 -15.02
C THR A 58 -10.88 -3.12 -16.40
N GLY A 59 -11.65 -2.04 -16.56
CA GLY A 59 -11.90 -1.39 -17.86
C GLY A 59 -11.21 -0.04 -18.09
N GLY A 60 -10.33 0.40 -17.19
CA GLY A 60 -9.96 1.81 -17.04
C GLY A 60 -9.19 2.50 -18.17
N ILE A 61 -8.41 1.82 -19.02
CA ILE A 61 -7.62 2.52 -20.08
C ILE A 61 -7.45 1.68 -21.37
N GLU A 62 -8.54 1.20 -21.95
CA GLU A 62 -8.56 0.83 -23.39
C GLU A 62 -9.41 1.84 -24.17
N SER A 63 -8.89 3.06 -24.31
CA SER A 63 -9.27 3.92 -25.43
C SER A 63 -8.09 4.00 -26.39
N ALA A 64 -8.35 3.50 -27.61
CA ALA A 64 -7.59 3.63 -28.84
C ALA A 64 -6.65 2.48 -29.23
N ARG A 65 -7.09 1.79 -30.31
CA ARG A 65 -6.34 1.07 -31.36
C ARG A 65 -6.23 -0.45 -31.25
N SER A 66 -7.28 -1.14 -31.69
CA SER A 66 -7.25 -2.11 -32.81
C SER A 66 -8.60 -2.84 -32.88
N LYS A 67 -9.14 -3.06 -34.08
CA LYS A 67 -10.51 -3.58 -34.27
C LYS A 67 -10.64 -5.10 -34.23
N ASP A 68 -9.55 -5.86 -34.08
CA ASP A 68 -9.54 -7.29 -34.43
C ASP A 68 -9.13 -8.29 -33.32
N VAL A 69 -9.02 -7.91 -32.04
CA VAL A 69 -8.68 -8.89 -30.96
C VAL A 69 -9.36 -8.55 -29.61
N PHE A 70 -10.68 -8.36 -29.56
CA PHE A 70 -11.37 -7.98 -28.31
C PHE A 70 -11.66 -9.17 -27.37
N ALA A 71 -12.20 -10.29 -27.88
CA ALA A 71 -12.66 -11.39 -27.02
C ALA A 71 -11.56 -12.07 -26.16
N PRO A 72 -10.34 -12.36 -26.69
CA PRO A 72 -9.28 -12.96 -25.87
C PRO A 72 -8.81 -12.03 -24.74
N ARG A 73 -8.79 -10.72 -24.98
CA ARG A 73 -8.34 -9.71 -24.02
C ARG A 73 -9.35 -9.48 -22.90
N ILE A 74 -10.63 -9.40 -23.23
CA ILE A 74 -11.72 -9.31 -22.25
C ILE A 74 -11.67 -10.52 -21.30
N ARG A 75 -11.46 -11.71 -21.86
CA ARG A 75 -11.31 -12.95 -21.09
C ARG A 75 -10.08 -12.93 -20.17
N GLU A 76 -8.94 -12.47 -20.66
CA GLU A 76 -7.71 -12.36 -19.87
C GLU A 76 -7.85 -11.35 -18.72
N GLN A 77 -8.45 -10.19 -18.97
CA GLN A 77 -8.74 -9.18 -17.94
C GLN A 77 -9.65 -9.75 -16.84
N ALA A 78 -10.71 -10.47 -17.22
CA ALA A 78 -11.60 -11.11 -16.27
C ALA A 78 -10.87 -12.19 -15.45
N LEU A 79 -9.97 -12.97 -16.06
CA LEU A 79 -9.22 -14.03 -15.37
C LEU A 79 -8.32 -13.46 -14.28
N VAL A 80 -7.54 -12.42 -14.59
CA VAL A 80 -6.63 -11.83 -13.60
C VAL A 80 -7.41 -11.16 -12.47
N ALA A 81 -8.51 -10.47 -12.80
CA ALA A 81 -9.36 -9.84 -11.79
C ALA A 81 -10.03 -10.88 -10.87
N CYS A 82 -10.41 -12.04 -11.41
CA CYS A 82 -10.92 -13.15 -10.61
C CYS A 82 -9.86 -13.77 -9.71
N ASP A 83 -8.57 -13.74 -10.08
CA ASP A 83 -7.48 -14.30 -9.27
C ASP A 83 -7.15 -13.40 -8.06
N GLU A 84 -7.19 -12.08 -8.28
CA GLU A 84 -6.84 -11.07 -7.28
C GLU A 84 -7.96 -10.74 -6.28
N ALA A 85 -9.23 -10.77 -6.70
CA ALA A 85 -10.34 -10.31 -5.85
C ALA A 85 -10.82 -11.34 -4.83
N ASP A 86 -11.39 -10.93 -3.71
CA ASP A 86 -12.12 -11.79 -2.77
C ASP A 86 -13.58 -12.01 -3.20
N ALA A 87 -14.16 -11.02 -3.88
CA ALA A 87 -15.50 -11.09 -4.48
C ALA A 87 -15.55 -10.37 -5.84
N ILE A 88 -16.51 -10.75 -6.69
CA ILE A 88 -16.61 -10.26 -8.07
C ILE A 88 -17.98 -9.65 -8.34
N ILE A 89 -18.01 -8.43 -8.85
CA ILE A 89 -19.21 -7.77 -9.40
C ILE A 89 -19.14 -7.89 -10.92
N PHE A 90 -19.99 -8.75 -11.50
CA PHE A 90 -20.08 -8.92 -12.94
C PHE A 90 -21.18 -8.02 -13.50
N VAL A 91 -20.80 -6.97 -14.22
CA VAL A 91 -21.70 -5.95 -14.75
C VAL A 91 -22.04 -6.24 -16.21
N VAL A 92 -23.33 -6.25 -16.51
CA VAL A 92 -23.90 -6.35 -17.86
C VAL A 92 -24.83 -5.17 -18.15
N ASP A 93 -25.16 -4.94 -19.41
CA ASP A 93 -26.00 -3.81 -19.84
C ASP A 93 -27.43 -4.24 -20.13
N GLY A 94 -28.36 -3.84 -19.27
CA GLY A 94 -29.79 -4.17 -19.38
C GLY A 94 -30.46 -3.60 -20.62
N SER A 95 -29.93 -2.52 -21.21
CA SER A 95 -30.51 -1.90 -22.42
C SER A 95 -30.21 -2.65 -23.72
N VAL A 96 -29.21 -3.55 -23.70
CA VAL A 96 -28.73 -4.27 -24.88
C VAL A 96 -29.11 -5.76 -24.84
N GLY A 97 -29.30 -6.32 -23.64
CA GLY A 97 -29.47 -7.77 -23.46
C GLY A 97 -28.14 -8.52 -23.38
N VAL A 98 -28.20 -9.85 -23.39
CA VAL A 98 -27.03 -10.74 -23.31
C VAL A 98 -26.28 -10.76 -24.64
N THR A 99 -24.96 -10.60 -24.59
CA THR A 99 -24.07 -10.64 -25.77
C THR A 99 -23.02 -11.74 -25.66
N ASP A 100 -22.39 -12.10 -26.79
CA ASP A 100 -21.28 -13.09 -26.82
C ASP A 100 -20.11 -12.67 -25.91
N GLU A 101 -19.85 -11.37 -25.78
CA GLU A 101 -18.81 -10.84 -24.88
C GLU A 101 -19.18 -11.04 -23.41
N ASP A 102 -20.47 -10.91 -23.07
CA ASP A 102 -20.97 -11.20 -21.72
C ASP A 102 -20.86 -12.70 -21.43
N GLU A 103 -21.10 -13.57 -22.42
CA GLU A 103 -20.92 -15.02 -22.27
C GLU A 103 -19.45 -15.43 -22.05
N GLU A 104 -18.50 -14.75 -22.70
CA GLU A 104 -17.06 -14.97 -22.48
C GLU A 104 -16.65 -14.62 -21.05
N VAL A 105 -17.09 -13.46 -20.54
CA VAL A 105 -16.82 -13.06 -19.14
C VAL A 105 -17.52 -14.03 -18.18
N ALA A 106 -18.78 -14.40 -18.46
CA ALA A 106 -19.55 -15.35 -17.68
C ALA A 106 -18.83 -16.71 -17.58
N ARG A 107 -18.23 -17.20 -18.68
CA ARG A 107 -17.42 -18.43 -18.69
C ARG A 107 -16.22 -18.37 -17.76
N VAL A 108 -15.61 -17.20 -17.58
CA VAL A 108 -14.50 -17.00 -16.66
C VAL A 108 -14.99 -16.98 -15.21
N VAL A 109 -15.96 -16.14 -14.90
CA VAL A 109 -16.44 -15.98 -13.51
C VAL A 109 -17.10 -17.26 -12.99
N ARG A 110 -17.79 -18.06 -13.83
CA ARG A 110 -18.36 -19.36 -13.39
C ARG A 110 -17.32 -20.39 -12.93
N ARG A 111 -16.04 -20.23 -13.31
CA ARG A 111 -14.97 -21.14 -12.91
C ARG A 111 -14.37 -20.77 -11.55
N THR A 112 -14.64 -19.57 -11.05
CA THR A 112 -14.16 -19.16 -9.74
C THR A 112 -14.97 -19.83 -8.62
N ARG A 113 -14.36 -19.97 -7.45
CA ARG A 113 -15.05 -20.38 -6.21
C ARG A 113 -15.42 -19.20 -5.33
N LYS A 114 -15.15 -17.98 -5.81
CA LYS A 114 -15.37 -16.72 -5.08
C LYS A 114 -16.82 -16.25 -5.28
N PRO A 115 -17.40 -15.47 -4.35
CA PRO A 115 -18.71 -14.87 -4.52
C PRO A 115 -18.77 -14.02 -5.80
N VAL A 116 -19.82 -14.21 -6.60
CA VAL A 116 -20.06 -13.44 -7.84
C VAL A 116 -21.46 -12.83 -7.79
N PHE A 117 -21.54 -11.52 -8.07
CA PHE A 117 -22.78 -10.75 -8.11
C PHE A 117 -23.06 -10.32 -9.55
N LEU A 118 -24.08 -10.91 -10.19
CA LEU A 118 -24.52 -10.53 -11.53
C LEU A 118 -25.37 -9.25 -11.45
N CYS A 119 -24.87 -8.18 -12.03
CA CYS A 119 -25.44 -6.84 -11.96
C CYS A 119 -25.87 -6.36 -13.34
N VAL A 120 -27.18 -6.25 -13.56
CA VAL A 120 -27.78 -5.71 -14.78
C VAL A 120 -27.90 -4.20 -14.63
N ASN A 121 -26.94 -3.47 -15.20
CA ASN A 121 -26.84 -2.02 -15.10
C ASN A 121 -27.70 -1.31 -16.17
N LYS A 122 -27.92 -0.01 -15.99
CA LYS A 122 -28.77 0.86 -16.83
C LYS A 122 -30.26 0.51 -16.79
N MET A 123 -30.70 -0.11 -15.70
CA MET A 123 -32.12 -0.32 -15.40
C MET A 123 -32.69 0.96 -14.77
N ASP A 124 -32.82 2.01 -15.58
CA ASP A 124 -33.22 3.35 -15.12
C ASP A 124 -34.74 3.48 -14.93
N ASP A 125 -35.52 2.60 -15.57
CA ASP A 125 -36.98 2.54 -15.44
C ASP A 125 -37.40 1.32 -14.60
N PRO A 126 -38.07 1.51 -13.45
CA PRO A 126 -38.61 0.40 -12.66
C PRO A 126 -39.57 -0.51 -13.45
N SER A 127 -40.20 -0.02 -14.51
CA SER A 127 -41.13 -0.82 -15.32
C SER A 127 -40.46 -1.94 -16.11
N THR A 128 -39.14 -1.85 -16.34
CA THR A 128 -38.35 -2.84 -17.10
C THR A 128 -37.55 -3.77 -16.21
N GLU A 129 -37.67 -3.68 -14.87
CA GLU A 129 -36.90 -4.49 -13.92
C GLU A 129 -37.01 -6.01 -14.17
N LEU A 130 -38.18 -6.48 -14.64
CA LEU A 130 -38.41 -7.87 -15.03
C LEU A 130 -37.56 -8.34 -16.22
N ASP A 131 -37.09 -7.42 -17.07
CA ASP A 131 -36.23 -7.74 -18.22
C ASP A 131 -34.84 -8.23 -17.77
N ALA A 132 -34.44 -7.95 -16.52
CA ALA A 132 -33.23 -8.50 -15.92
C ALA A 132 -33.25 -10.03 -15.88
N TRP A 133 -34.43 -10.67 -15.88
CA TRP A 133 -34.56 -12.13 -15.88
C TRP A 133 -33.97 -12.79 -17.13
N ASN A 134 -33.85 -12.08 -18.25
CA ASN A 134 -33.22 -12.61 -19.46
C ASN A 134 -31.73 -12.96 -19.25
N PHE A 135 -31.10 -12.34 -18.24
CA PHE A 135 -29.68 -12.56 -17.90
C PHE A 135 -29.43 -13.80 -17.05
N TYR A 136 -30.48 -14.51 -16.60
CA TYR A 136 -30.34 -15.85 -16.00
C TYR A 136 -29.63 -16.83 -16.94
N SER A 137 -29.78 -16.64 -18.26
CA SER A 137 -29.10 -17.42 -19.29
C SER A 137 -27.56 -17.45 -19.15
N LEU A 138 -26.96 -16.44 -18.51
CA LEU A 138 -25.53 -16.39 -18.23
C LEU A 138 -25.09 -17.40 -17.16
N GLY A 139 -26.01 -17.96 -16.36
CA GLY A 139 -25.71 -19.01 -15.37
C GLY A 139 -24.75 -18.57 -14.26
N VAL A 140 -24.73 -17.28 -13.92
CA VAL A 140 -23.84 -16.69 -12.88
C VAL A 140 -24.59 -16.48 -11.55
N GLY A 141 -25.88 -16.80 -11.48
CA GLY A 141 -26.72 -16.60 -10.31
C GLY A 141 -27.91 -15.69 -10.61
N GLU A 142 -28.53 -15.15 -9.57
CA GLU A 142 -29.65 -14.22 -9.67
C GLU A 142 -29.19 -12.86 -10.24
N PRO A 143 -29.79 -12.38 -11.36
CA PRO A 143 -29.50 -11.08 -11.94
C PRO A 143 -30.13 -9.97 -11.10
N ARG A 144 -29.30 -9.00 -10.71
CA ARG A 144 -29.71 -7.85 -9.90
C ARG A 144 -29.83 -6.61 -10.75
N ALA A 145 -31.02 -6.04 -10.86
CA ALA A 145 -31.23 -4.79 -11.56
C ALA A 145 -30.60 -3.64 -10.76
N LEU A 146 -29.83 -2.79 -11.44
CA LEU A 146 -29.29 -1.57 -10.85
C LEU A 146 -29.18 -0.45 -11.89
N SER A 147 -29.12 0.78 -11.36
CA SER A 147 -28.73 1.96 -12.15
C SER A 147 -27.53 2.62 -11.49
N ALA A 148 -26.34 2.42 -12.06
CA ALA A 148 -25.15 3.14 -11.61
C ALA A 148 -25.27 4.66 -11.84
N GLY A 149 -26.06 5.09 -12.83
CA GLY A 149 -26.31 6.51 -13.10
C GLY A 149 -27.14 7.18 -12.02
N HIS A 150 -28.20 6.52 -11.54
CA HIS A 150 -29.17 7.07 -10.59
C HIS A 150 -28.99 6.56 -9.14
N GLY A 151 -28.22 5.50 -8.93
CA GLY A 151 -27.97 4.88 -7.63
C GLY A 151 -29.01 3.86 -7.18
N TYR A 152 -29.92 3.46 -8.06
CA TYR A 152 -30.87 2.39 -7.77
C TYR A 152 -30.15 1.04 -7.61
N GLY A 153 -30.51 0.25 -6.60
CA GLY A 153 -29.98 -1.10 -6.35
C GLY A 153 -28.52 -1.17 -5.86
N THR A 154 -27.81 -0.04 -5.75
CA THR A 154 -26.38 -0.07 -5.35
C THR A 154 -26.18 -0.33 -3.86
N GLY A 155 -27.14 0.02 -3.00
CA GLY A 155 -27.08 -0.24 -1.55
C GLY A 155 -27.21 -1.72 -1.24
N ASP A 156 -28.26 -2.36 -1.76
CA ASP A 156 -28.51 -3.80 -1.59
C ASP A 156 -27.35 -4.65 -2.16
N LEU A 157 -26.75 -4.20 -3.28
CA LEU A 157 -25.53 -4.80 -3.80
C LEU A 157 -24.38 -4.73 -2.78
N LEU A 158 -24.16 -3.57 -2.15
CA LEU A 158 -23.07 -3.38 -1.20
C LEU A 158 -23.28 -4.17 0.10
N ASP A 159 -24.51 -4.28 0.58
CA ASP A 159 -24.84 -5.10 1.75
C ASP A 159 -24.44 -6.56 1.53
N ASP A 160 -24.82 -7.12 0.37
CA ASP A 160 -24.50 -8.52 0.04
C ASP A 160 -23.02 -8.74 -0.29
N VAL A 161 -22.37 -7.79 -0.98
CA VAL A 161 -20.93 -7.82 -1.22
C VAL A 161 -20.19 -7.88 0.11
N VAL A 162 -20.45 -6.94 1.02
CA VAL A 162 -19.81 -6.89 2.33
C VAL A 162 -20.08 -8.15 3.15
N ALA A 163 -21.31 -8.67 3.13
CA ALA A 163 -21.65 -9.91 3.83
C ALA A 163 -20.86 -11.13 3.31
N SER A 164 -20.51 -11.14 2.02
CA SER A 164 -19.74 -12.23 1.39
C SER A 164 -18.22 -12.12 1.57
N LEU A 165 -17.72 -10.92 1.89
CA LEU A 165 -16.29 -10.72 2.08
C LEU A 165 -15.80 -11.53 3.29
N PRO A 166 -14.55 -12.03 3.27
CA PRO A 166 -13.96 -12.68 4.43
C PRO A 166 -14.06 -11.72 5.62
N GLU A 167 -14.57 -12.21 6.76
CA GLU A 167 -14.53 -11.46 8.00
C GLU A 167 -13.09 -10.99 8.18
N ILE A 168 -12.90 -9.67 8.19
CA ILE A 168 -11.67 -9.12 8.74
C ILE A 168 -11.83 -9.37 10.23
N ARG A 169 -11.43 -10.56 10.68
CA ARG A 169 -11.12 -10.73 12.08
C ARG A 169 -9.98 -9.77 12.31
N GLU A 170 -10.30 -8.62 12.89
CA GLU A 170 -9.42 -8.06 13.90
C GLU A 170 -9.33 -9.12 14.99
N GLU A 171 -8.62 -10.21 14.71
CA GLU A 171 -7.89 -10.84 15.79
C GLU A 171 -7.10 -9.68 16.37
N PRO A 172 -7.27 -9.33 17.66
CA PRO A 172 -6.33 -8.44 18.28
C PRO A 172 -5.00 -9.10 17.97
N ALA A 173 -4.18 -8.46 17.14
CA ALA A 173 -2.81 -8.88 16.96
C ALA A 173 -2.35 -8.98 18.41
N VAL A 174 -2.12 -10.19 18.89
CA VAL A 174 -1.43 -10.36 20.14
C VAL A 174 -0.12 -9.67 19.80
N ASP A 175 0.04 -8.43 20.26
CA ASP A 175 1.28 -7.69 20.11
C ASP A 175 2.25 -8.41 21.02
N ASP A 176 2.73 -9.51 20.49
CA ASP A 176 3.66 -10.41 21.08
C ASP A 176 5.08 -9.81 20.97
N GLY A 177 5.13 -8.54 20.56
CA GLY A 177 6.29 -7.72 20.30
C GLY A 177 6.94 -7.99 18.95
N THR A 178 6.44 -8.90 18.12
CA THR A 178 7.13 -9.27 16.87
C THR A 178 7.11 -8.13 15.85
N LEU A 179 8.29 -7.73 15.38
CA LEU A 179 8.45 -6.71 14.36
C LEU A 179 8.46 -7.34 12.97
N ASN A 180 7.50 -6.95 12.12
CA ASN A 180 7.46 -7.37 10.72
C ASN A 180 8.45 -6.53 9.90
N VAL A 181 9.37 -7.20 9.21
CA VAL A 181 10.46 -6.57 8.46
C VAL A 181 10.47 -7.03 7.02
N ALA A 182 10.26 -6.11 6.09
CA ALA A 182 10.40 -6.37 4.65
C ALA A 182 11.82 -6.03 4.18
N ILE A 183 12.41 -6.89 3.33
CA ILE A 183 13.71 -6.63 2.70
C ILE A 183 13.49 -6.29 1.23
N ILE A 184 13.62 -5.00 0.92
CA ILE A 184 13.33 -4.44 -0.40
C ILE A 184 14.61 -3.96 -1.08
N GLY A 185 14.56 -3.72 -2.39
CA GLY A 185 15.69 -3.24 -3.17
C GLY A 185 15.73 -3.84 -4.58
N ARG A 186 16.59 -3.31 -5.44
CA ARG A 186 16.74 -3.77 -6.82
C ARG A 186 17.22 -5.23 -6.95
N PRO A 187 17.10 -5.86 -8.13
CA PRO A 187 17.76 -7.13 -8.40
C PRO A 187 19.27 -7.06 -8.07
N ASN A 188 19.83 -8.15 -7.52
CA ASN A 188 21.28 -8.37 -7.36
C ASN A 188 22.03 -7.44 -6.38
N VAL A 189 21.32 -6.59 -5.63
CA VAL A 189 21.87 -5.78 -4.52
C VAL A 189 22.25 -6.62 -3.29
N GLY A 190 21.84 -7.89 -3.23
CA GLY A 190 22.20 -8.84 -2.18
C GLY A 190 21.13 -9.11 -1.11
N LYS A 191 19.84 -8.82 -1.41
CA LYS A 191 18.70 -9.13 -0.53
C LYS A 191 18.71 -10.58 -0.03
N SER A 192 18.75 -11.57 -0.92
CA SER A 192 18.76 -12.99 -0.54
C SER A 192 19.95 -13.37 0.35
N SER A 193 21.12 -12.79 0.10
CA SER A 193 22.32 -13.00 0.92
C SER A 193 22.13 -12.43 2.33
N LEU A 194 21.53 -11.24 2.44
CA LEU A 194 21.21 -10.60 3.72
C LEU A 194 20.19 -11.44 4.50
N THR A 195 19.09 -11.83 3.85
CA THR A 195 18.03 -12.67 4.45
C THR A 195 18.60 -13.99 4.96
N ASN A 196 19.37 -14.70 4.14
CA ASN A 196 19.98 -15.97 4.54
C ASN A 196 20.92 -15.79 5.73
N ARG A 197 21.61 -14.66 5.82
CA ARG A 197 22.51 -14.38 6.92
C ARG A 197 21.75 -14.05 8.21
N LEU A 198 20.71 -13.22 8.13
CA LEU A 198 19.82 -12.92 9.24
C LEU A 198 19.16 -14.20 9.76
N ALA A 199 18.64 -15.04 8.86
CA ALA A 199 18.01 -16.33 9.19
C ALA A 199 18.94 -17.37 9.83
N ARG A 200 20.27 -17.22 9.69
CA ARG A 200 21.27 -18.15 10.23
C ARG A 200 21.80 -17.75 11.61
N ARG A 201 21.47 -16.55 12.12
CA ARG A 201 22.12 -15.99 13.31
C ARG A 201 21.64 -16.57 14.65
N GLU A 202 20.42 -17.07 14.76
CA GLU A 202 19.95 -17.83 15.94
C GLU A 202 18.63 -18.52 15.57
N ARG A 203 18.67 -19.84 15.32
CA ARG A 203 17.46 -20.67 15.25
C ARG A 203 17.02 -21.02 16.67
N SER A 204 16.40 -20.09 17.39
CA SER A 204 15.53 -20.49 18.51
C SER A 204 14.22 -20.99 17.90
N ILE A 205 14.14 -22.31 17.76
CA ILE A 205 12.97 -23.17 17.53
C ILE A 205 11.69 -22.42 17.14
N VAL A 206 11.28 -22.66 15.89
CA VAL A 206 9.95 -22.33 15.35
C VAL A 206 8.90 -22.89 16.31
N ALA A 207 8.17 -22.02 17.01
CA ALA A 207 6.88 -22.42 17.54
C ALA A 207 5.95 -22.54 16.34
N ASP A 208 5.58 -23.78 16.00
CA ASP A 208 4.40 -24.06 15.19
C ASP A 208 3.18 -23.54 15.96
N VAL A 209 2.93 -22.22 15.90
CA VAL A 209 1.66 -21.67 16.34
C VAL A 209 0.65 -22.08 15.28
N ALA A 210 -0.16 -23.08 15.62
CA ALA A 210 -1.26 -23.56 14.80
C ALA A 210 -2.15 -22.36 14.42
N GLY A 211 -2.20 -22.06 13.12
CA GLY A 211 -2.86 -20.86 12.56
C GLY A 211 -2.25 -20.37 11.25
N THR A 212 -1.06 -20.85 10.87
CA THR A 212 -0.32 -20.48 9.65
C THR A 212 -0.89 -21.04 8.34
N THR A 213 -2.16 -21.46 8.30
CA THR A 213 -2.78 -22.02 7.11
C THR A 213 -3.49 -20.96 6.26
N ARG A 214 -2.70 -20.14 5.56
CA ARG A 214 -2.86 -19.84 4.13
C ARG A 214 -1.74 -18.88 3.72
N ASP A 215 -0.88 -19.38 2.84
CA ASP A 215 0.28 -18.73 2.23
C ASP A 215 1.58 -18.75 3.03
N ALA A 216 2.53 -19.48 2.45
CA ALA A 216 3.80 -19.86 3.04
C ALA A 216 4.86 -18.74 2.96
N VAL A 217 5.92 -18.91 3.77
CA VAL A 217 7.31 -18.39 3.58
C VAL A 217 7.70 -17.08 4.30
N ASP A 218 7.25 -16.84 5.53
CA ASP A 218 7.89 -15.86 6.44
C ASP A 218 8.97 -16.53 7.31
N ILE A 219 10.00 -15.78 7.73
CA ILE A 219 11.08 -16.29 8.62
C ILE A 219 11.09 -15.50 9.91
N THR A 220 10.76 -16.15 11.02
CA THR A 220 10.90 -15.56 12.35
C THR A 220 12.33 -15.77 12.89
N ILE A 221 12.94 -14.71 13.41
CA ILE A 221 14.22 -14.72 14.11
C ILE A 221 14.09 -14.03 15.46
N ALA A 222 14.82 -14.50 16.46
CA ALA A 222 14.99 -13.80 17.73
C ALA A 222 16.38 -13.17 17.76
N TRP A 223 16.47 -11.90 18.18
CA TRP A 223 17.74 -11.19 18.35
C TRP A 223 17.64 -10.30 19.58
N LYS A 224 18.49 -10.55 20.58
CA LYS A 224 18.51 -9.81 21.87
C LYS A 224 17.14 -9.73 22.56
N GLY A 225 16.36 -10.80 22.49
CA GLY A 225 15.01 -10.87 23.07
C GLY A 225 13.90 -10.22 22.24
N GLN A 226 14.25 -9.50 21.16
CA GLN A 226 13.30 -8.96 20.19
C GLN A 226 13.02 -10.00 19.10
N ARG A 227 11.75 -10.26 18.80
CA ARG A 227 11.36 -11.11 17.67
C ARG A 227 11.17 -10.28 16.41
N PHE A 228 11.67 -10.79 15.31
CA PHE A 228 11.49 -10.21 13.98
C PHE A 228 10.90 -11.26 13.06
N CYS A 229 9.88 -10.89 12.30
CA CYS A 229 9.32 -11.69 11.22
C CYS A 229 9.78 -11.09 9.90
N LEU A 230 10.66 -11.78 9.17
CA LEU A 230 11.03 -11.38 7.82
C LEU A 230 9.89 -11.77 6.88
N VAL A 231 9.15 -10.78 6.39
CA VAL A 231 7.97 -10.99 5.55
C VAL A 231 8.36 -11.24 4.09
N ASP A 232 7.62 -12.15 3.43
CA ASP A 232 7.73 -12.51 2.02
C ASP A 232 9.14 -12.98 1.59
N THR A 233 9.63 -14.05 2.23
CA THR A 233 10.91 -14.65 1.86
C THR A 233 10.81 -15.67 0.69
N ALA A 234 9.60 -15.90 0.15
CA ALA A 234 9.31 -16.82 -0.95
C ALA A 234 10.01 -16.43 -2.26
N GLY A 235 9.97 -15.14 -2.62
CA GLY A 235 10.64 -14.63 -3.82
C GLY A 235 12.16 -14.76 -3.78
N MET A 236 12.73 -14.92 -2.58
CA MET A 236 14.18 -14.99 -2.37
C MET A 236 14.74 -16.41 -2.47
N ARG A 237 13.93 -17.46 -2.27
CA ARG A 237 14.34 -18.88 -2.39
C ARG A 237 14.20 -19.47 -3.79
N LYS A 238 13.27 -18.98 -4.61
CA LYS A 238 12.97 -19.55 -5.95
C LYS A 238 14.01 -19.24 -7.05
N ARG A 239 15.07 -18.47 -6.76
CA ARG A 239 16.08 -18.07 -7.77
C ARG A 239 16.96 -19.21 -8.32
N ASN A 240 16.82 -20.45 -7.85
CA ASN A 240 17.60 -21.58 -8.40
C ASN A 240 16.94 -22.28 -9.60
N GLN A 241 15.67 -22.01 -9.93
CA GLN A 241 14.99 -22.61 -11.07
C GLN A 241 14.02 -21.60 -11.69
N VAL A 242 14.03 -21.53 -13.02
CA VAL A 242 13.15 -20.75 -13.92
C VAL A 242 13.72 -19.41 -14.41
N HIS A 243 14.01 -19.39 -15.71
CA HIS A 243 14.30 -18.22 -16.54
C HIS A 243 12.97 -17.67 -17.11
N GLU A 244 12.88 -16.33 -17.15
CA GLU A 244 11.83 -15.48 -17.77
C GLU A 244 10.55 -15.18 -16.94
N ASP A 245 10.13 -13.90 -16.99
CA ASP A 245 9.06 -13.17 -16.26
C ASP A 245 9.20 -12.91 -14.75
N VAL A 246 10.43 -12.82 -14.23
CA VAL A 246 10.70 -12.74 -12.78
C VAL A 246 10.55 -11.33 -12.16
N GLU A 247 10.66 -10.25 -12.94
CA GLU A 247 10.74 -8.89 -12.37
C GLU A 247 9.39 -8.31 -11.93
N TYR A 248 8.32 -8.50 -12.71
CA TYR A 248 6.98 -8.00 -12.36
C TYR A 248 6.45 -8.64 -11.09
N TYR A 249 6.53 -9.97 -10.98
CA TYR A 249 6.15 -10.70 -9.77
C TYR A 249 7.03 -10.36 -8.57
N SER A 250 8.31 -10.00 -8.79
CA SER A 250 9.18 -9.52 -7.70
C SER A 250 8.76 -8.14 -7.19
N LEU A 251 8.18 -7.30 -8.04
CA LEU A 251 7.68 -5.99 -7.64
C LEU A 251 6.36 -6.12 -6.87
N VAL A 252 5.38 -6.84 -7.42
CA VAL A 252 4.06 -7.05 -6.76
C VAL A 252 4.24 -7.62 -5.36
N ARG A 253 5.07 -8.65 -5.22
CA ARG A 253 5.40 -9.27 -3.93
C ARG A 253 6.15 -8.33 -2.99
N GLY A 254 7.05 -7.51 -3.53
CA GLY A 254 7.70 -6.44 -2.77
C GLY A 254 6.70 -5.44 -2.19
N LEU A 255 5.60 -5.14 -2.90
CA LEU A 255 4.53 -4.27 -2.41
C LEU A 255 3.72 -4.95 -1.31
N GLU A 256 3.33 -6.22 -1.48
CA GLU A 256 2.64 -7.01 -0.46
C GLU A 256 3.47 -7.14 0.82
N ALA A 257 4.79 -7.29 0.68
CA ALA A 257 5.73 -7.33 1.79
C ALA A 257 5.74 -5.99 2.55
N MET A 258 5.75 -4.86 1.83
CA MET A 258 5.68 -3.53 2.44
C MET A 258 4.35 -3.32 3.18
N ASP A 259 3.22 -3.79 2.63
CA ASP A 259 1.89 -3.64 3.26
C ASP A 259 1.78 -4.36 4.61
N ARG A 260 2.63 -5.35 4.86
CA ARG A 260 2.69 -6.13 6.11
C ARG A 260 3.81 -5.69 7.05
N ALA A 261 4.71 -4.79 6.62
CA ALA A 261 5.94 -4.47 7.33
C ALA A 261 5.81 -3.25 8.25
N ASP A 262 6.31 -3.38 9.48
CA ASP A 262 6.59 -2.25 10.36
C ASP A 262 7.83 -1.49 9.89
N VAL A 263 8.85 -2.24 9.44
CA VAL A 263 10.14 -1.70 8.98
C VAL A 263 10.52 -2.27 7.62
N CYS A 264 10.86 -1.38 6.68
CA CYS A 264 11.45 -1.74 5.40
C CYS A 264 12.97 -1.56 5.44
N LEU A 265 13.71 -2.64 5.19
CA LEU A 265 15.15 -2.63 4.95
C LEU A 265 15.41 -2.42 3.46
N LEU A 266 15.77 -1.21 3.06
CA LEU A 266 16.12 -0.90 1.69
C LEU A 266 17.57 -1.26 1.41
N VAL A 267 17.80 -2.37 0.71
CA VAL A 267 19.14 -2.84 0.36
C VAL A 267 19.62 -2.15 -0.91
N VAL A 268 20.72 -1.41 -0.78
CA VAL A 268 21.39 -0.70 -1.88
C VAL A 268 22.76 -1.33 -2.12
N ASP A 269 23.14 -1.48 -3.39
CA ASP A 269 24.49 -1.90 -3.76
C ASP A 269 25.46 -0.72 -3.65
N SER A 270 26.38 -0.79 -2.68
CA SER A 270 27.33 0.29 -2.42
C SER A 270 28.32 0.49 -3.55
N THR A 271 28.54 -0.48 -4.45
CA THR A 271 29.45 -0.26 -5.60
C THR A 271 28.84 0.63 -6.67
N VAL A 272 27.52 0.80 -6.66
CA VAL A 272 26.75 1.63 -7.59
C VAL A 272 26.25 2.91 -6.91
N GLY A 273 25.97 2.83 -5.61
CA GLY A 273 25.28 3.88 -4.87
C GLY A 273 23.75 3.84 -5.08
N VAL A 274 23.07 4.89 -4.60
CA VAL A 274 21.61 5.01 -4.72
C VAL A 274 21.24 5.29 -6.18
N THR A 275 20.21 4.60 -6.68
CA THR A 275 19.66 4.78 -8.03
C THR A 275 18.21 5.25 -7.98
N GLU A 276 17.66 5.64 -9.13
CA GLU A 276 16.25 6.06 -9.24
C GLU A 276 15.26 4.98 -8.80
N GLN A 277 15.55 3.71 -9.08
CA GLN A 277 14.67 2.62 -8.65
C GLN A 277 14.77 2.38 -7.13
N ASP A 278 15.92 2.65 -6.51
CA ASP A 278 16.04 2.63 -5.04
C ASP A 278 15.20 3.77 -4.42
N GLN A 279 15.23 4.97 -5.02
CA GLN A 279 14.39 6.11 -4.60
C GLN A 279 12.89 5.80 -4.71
N LYS A 280 12.47 5.17 -5.83
CA LYS A 280 11.07 4.75 -6.01
C LYS A 280 10.62 3.75 -4.96
N LEU A 281 11.45 2.76 -4.64
CA LEU A 281 11.15 1.76 -3.60
C LEU A 281 11.08 2.39 -2.20
N ALA A 282 11.98 3.34 -1.89
CA ALA A 282 11.90 4.11 -0.65
C ALA A 282 10.61 4.91 -0.55
N GLY A 283 10.23 5.62 -1.63
CA GLY A 283 8.97 6.37 -1.69
C GLY A 283 7.76 5.47 -1.45
N MET A 284 7.69 4.32 -2.11
CA MET A 284 6.59 3.35 -1.93
C MET A 284 6.47 2.84 -0.49
N ALA A 285 7.60 2.63 0.21
CA ALA A 285 7.61 2.22 1.61
C ALA A 285 7.14 3.37 2.53
N ILE A 286 7.58 4.60 2.26
CA ILE A 286 7.19 5.79 3.02
C ILE A 286 5.70 6.10 2.84
N ASP A 287 5.17 5.98 1.63
CA ASP A 287 3.75 6.22 1.33
C ASP A 287 2.84 5.26 2.10
N ARG A 288 3.26 3.98 2.18
CA ARG A 288 2.64 2.95 3.02
C ARG A 288 2.79 3.22 4.53
N GLY A 289 3.68 4.13 4.87
CA GLY A 289 3.95 4.54 6.23
C GLY A 289 4.96 3.65 6.94
N CYS A 290 5.71 2.78 6.26
CA CYS A 290 6.72 1.95 6.92
C CYS A 290 7.85 2.81 7.50
N ALA A 291 8.40 2.39 8.64
CA ALA A 291 9.74 2.82 9.01
C ALA A 291 10.76 2.32 7.97
N VAL A 292 11.86 3.05 7.78
CA VAL A 292 12.86 2.76 6.74
C VAL A 292 14.25 2.75 7.34
N VAL A 293 15.02 1.70 7.01
CA VAL A 293 16.46 1.62 7.27
C VAL A 293 17.16 1.31 5.95
N ILE A 294 18.17 2.11 5.61
CA ILE A 294 18.95 1.95 4.39
C ILE A 294 20.12 1.02 4.70
N VAL A 295 20.26 -0.04 3.91
CA VAL A 295 21.30 -1.05 4.07
C VAL A 295 22.25 -0.96 2.89
N LEU A 296 23.39 -0.29 3.10
CA LEU A 296 24.45 -0.14 2.12
C LEU A 296 25.28 -1.43 2.08
N ASN A 297 24.90 -2.35 1.19
CA ASN A 297 25.46 -3.69 1.11
C ASN A 297 26.67 -3.76 0.14
N LYS A 298 27.43 -4.84 0.21
CA LYS A 298 28.70 -5.06 -0.51
C LYS A 298 29.80 -4.06 -0.11
N TRP A 299 29.75 -3.57 1.13
CA TRP A 299 30.74 -2.61 1.65
C TRP A 299 32.16 -3.18 1.70
N ASP A 300 32.32 -4.51 1.64
CA ASP A 300 33.61 -5.18 1.48
C ASP A 300 34.33 -4.87 0.16
N LEU A 301 33.59 -4.43 -0.87
CA LEU A 301 34.15 -4.03 -2.16
C LEU A 301 34.60 -2.57 -2.21
N ILE A 302 34.32 -1.78 -1.17
CA ILE A 302 34.65 -0.35 -1.09
C ILE A 302 35.99 -0.19 -0.37
N THR A 303 37.06 0.03 -1.14
CA THR A 303 38.45 -0.03 -0.64
C THR A 303 39.09 1.33 -0.40
N GLY A 304 38.65 2.39 -1.09
CA GLY A 304 39.23 3.74 -0.97
C GLY A 304 38.27 4.81 -0.44
N ASP A 305 38.80 5.87 0.15
CA ASP A 305 38.00 6.97 0.73
C ASP A 305 37.16 7.69 -0.32
N ARG A 306 37.72 7.93 -1.52
CA ARG A 306 36.97 8.51 -2.64
C ARG A 306 35.69 7.73 -2.96
N GLN A 307 35.75 6.39 -2.96
CA GLN A 307 34.57 5.56 -3.23
C GLN A 307 33.54 5.65 -2.09
N ARG A 308 33.99 5.77 -0.84
CA ARG A 308 33.08 5.98 0.31
C ARG A 308 32.35 7.32 0.18
N ASP A 309 33.09 8.37 -0.15
CA ASP A 309 32.54 9.71 -0.34
C ASP A 309 31.53 9.75 -1.49
N GLU A 310 31.79 9.03 -2.58
CA GLU A 310 30.87 8.91 -3.71
C GLU A 310 29.55 8.22 -3.33
N VAL A 311 29.61 7.15 -2.52
CA VAL A 311 28.41 6.45 -2.06
C VAL A 311 27.60 7.32 -1.12
N MET A 312 28.25 7.99 -0.16
CA MET A 312 27.58 8.90 0.77
C MET A 312 26.99 10.12 0.05
N SER A 313 27.72 10.71 -0.90
CA SER A 313 27.21 11.82 -1.72
C SER A 313 26.00 11.40 -2.56
N SER A 314 26.00 10.17 -3.08
CA SER A 314 24.85 9.60 -3.80
C SER A 314 23.64 9.44 -2.88
N LEU A 315 23.85 8.99 -1.64
CA LEU A 315 22.81 8.89 -0.62
C LEU A 315 22.21 10.27 -0.30
N ASP A 316 23.06 11.25 0.02
CA ASP A 316 22.63 12.61 0.39
C ASP A 316 21.90 13.31 -0.75
N ALA A 317 22.36 13.14 -2.00
CA ALA A 317 21.74 13.77 -3.16
C ALA A 317 20.39 13.14 -3.55
N ARG A 318 20.22 11.83 -3.32
CA ARG A 318 19.06 11.08 -3.83
C ARG A 318 18.02 10.76 -2.75
N MET A 319 18.38 10.71 -1.48
CA MET A 319 17.47 10.41 -0.37
C MET A 319 17.10 11.67 0.44
N THR A 320 17.05 12.83 -0.21
CA THR A 320 16.69 14.12 0.44
C THR A 320 15.31 14.12 1.09
N PHE A 321 14.38 13.28 0.61
CA PHE A 321 13.04 13.10 1.19
C PHE A 321 13.01 12.12 2.37
N ALA A 322 14.12 11.43 2.65
CA ALA A 322 14.24 10.38 3.66
C ALA A 322 15.53 10.53 4.48
N THR A 323 15.98 11.77 4.73
CA THR A 323 17.20 12.06 5.52
C THR A 323 17.16 11.53 6.96
N TRP A 324 15.95 11.28 7.46
CA TRP A 324 15.70 10.66 8.76
C TRP A 324 15.93 9.14 8.77
N ALA A 325 16.06 8.48 7.62
CA ALA A 325 16.27 7.04 7.55
C ALA A 325 17.75 6.70 7.79
N PRO A 326 18.10 5.91 8.82
CA PRO A 326 19.48 5.60 9.11
C PRO A 326 20.09 4.68 8.04
N ALA A 327 21.34 4.92 7.68
CA ALA A 327 22.12 4.08 6.78
C ALA A 327 23.11 3.19 7.54
N VAL A 328 23.12 1.89 7.21
CA VAL A 328 24.01 0.90 7.82
C VAL A 328 24.87 0.24 6.75
N ASN A 329 26.19 0.36 6.91
CA ASN A 329 27.17 -0.20 5.99
C ASN A 329 27.44 -1.66 6.33
N VAL A 330 27.12 -2.58 5.41
CA VAL A 330 27.21 -4.02 5.67
C VAL A 330 27.87 -4.79 4.53
N SER A 331 28.27 -6.01 4.87
CA SER A 331 28.59 -7.03 3.87
C SER A 331 27.81 -8.29 4.17
N ALA A 332 26.75 -8.53 3.40
CA ALA A 332 25.99 -9.77 3.44
C ALA A 332 26.81 -10.98 3.00
N LEU A 333 28.00 -10.79 2.40
CA LEU A 333 28.94 -11.85 2.02
C LEU A 333 29.91 -12.23 3.16
N THR A 334 30.50 -11.25 3.85
CA THR A 334 31.45 -11.50 4.96
C THR A 334 30.81 -11.57 6.35
N GLY A 335 29.75 -10.80 6.58
CA GLY A 335 28.90 -10.84 7.77
C GLY A 335 29.08 -9.61 8.65
N ARG A 336 29.97 -8.72 8.20
CA ARG A 336 30.23 -7.41 8.79
C ARG A 336 28.92 -6.64 9.00
N ALA A 337 28.75 -6.18 10.25
CA ALA A 337 27.72 -5.24 10.69
C ALA A 337 26.25 -5.66 10.43
N VAL A 338 25.98 -6.95 10.21
CA VAL A 338 24.60 -7.43 10.03
C VAL A 338 23.75 -7.24 11.30
N ASP A 339 24.34 -7.33 12.50
CA ASP A 339 23.63 -7.03 13.76
C ASP A 339 23.19 -5.57 13.85
N SER A 340 23.99 -4.66 13.29
CA SER A 340 23.67 -3.24 13.28
C SER A 340 22.40 -2.94 12.46
N VAL A 341 22.07 -3.81 11.48
CA VAL A 341 20.80 -3.70 10.74
C VAL A 341 19.61 -4.01 11.63
N LEU A 342 19.68 -5.08 12.44
CA LEU A 342 18.62 -5.42 13.39
C LEU A 342 18.50 -4.39 14.51
N ALA A 343 19.63 -3.84 14.97
CA ALA A 343 19.64 -2.74 15.93
C ALA A 343 18.94 -1.49 15.38
N ALA A 344 19.27 -1.09 14.15
CA ALA A 344 18.65 0.04 13.47
C ALA A 344 17.15 -0.21 13.21
N ALA A 345 16.77 -1.43 12.81
CA ALA A 345 15.37 -1.81 12.62
C ALA A 345 14.56 -1.73 13.92
N ALA A 346 15.11 -2.24 15.03
CA ALA A 346 14.46 -2.14 16.35
C ALA A 346 14.29 -0.69 16.79
N LYS A 347 15.33 0.15 16.64
CA LYS A 347 15.24 1.58 16.97
C LYS A 347 14.20 2.28 16.09
N ALA A 348 14.23 2.05 14.79
CA ALA A 348 13.27 2.63 13.84
C ALA A 348 11.84 2.22 14.21
N ALA A 349 11.58 0.95 14.54
CA ALA A 349 10.27 0.47 14.99
C ALA A 349 9.81 1.09 16.34
N ALA A 350 10.73 1.26 17.28
CA ALA A 350 10.45 1.94 18.55
C ALA A 350 10.03 3.40 18.32
N ASN A 351 10.77 4.12 17.46
CA ASN A 351 10.42 5.49 17.07
C ASN A 351 9.11 5.55 16.27
N HIS A 352 8.88 4.56 15.41
CA HIS A 352 7.67 4.42 14.59
C HIS A 352 6.38 4.26 15.42
N SER A 353 6.51 3.61 16.57
CA SER A 353 5.43 3.40 17.55
C SER A 353 5.46 4.39 18.72
N SER A 354 6.40 5.35 18.70
CA SER A 354 6.58 6.29 19.81
C SER A 354 5.36 7.18 20.03
N GLN A 355 5.14 7.56 21.29
CA GLN A 355 4.09 8.49 21.68
C GLN A 355 4.70 9.72 22.37
N VAL A 356 4.56 10.87 21.73
CA VAL A 356 4.95 12.17 22.29
C VAL A 356 3.78 12.71 23.09
N LYS A 357 4.03 13.08 24.36
CA LYS A 357 2.97 13.59 25.22
C LYS A 357 2.50 14.96 24.73
N THR A 358 1.19 15.18 24.73
CA THR A 358 0.56 16.44 24.32
C THR A 358 1.19 17.70 24.94
N PRO A 359 1.57 17.74 26.23
CA PRO A 359 2.26 18.90 26.79
C PRO A 359 3.61 19.21 26.11
N GLN A 360 4.40 18.18 25.75
CA GLN A 360 5.68 18.36 25.06
C GLN A 360 5.47 18.95 23.67
N LEU A 361 4.46 18.46 22.93
CA LEU A 361 4.09 19.02 21.62
C LEU A 361 3.64 20.48 21.72
N ASN A 362 2.86 20.83 22.75
CA ASN A 362 2.39 22.20 22.91
C ASN A 362 3.47 23.18 23.39
N ASN A 363 4.49 22.68 24.10
CA ASN A 363 5.70 23.45 24.38
C ASN A 363 6.45 23.77 23.08
N LEU A 364 6.59 22.79 22.17
CA LEU A 364 7.19 23.03 20.86
C LEU A 364 6.39 24.05 20.03
N VAL A 365 5.06 23.93 19.99
CA VAL A 365 4.18 24.90 19.32
C VAL A 365 4.38 26.31 19.88
N THR A 366 4.53 26.43 21.21
CA THR A 366 4.78 27.72 21.87
C THR A 366 6.11 28.32 21.41
N GLN A 367 7.19 27.54 21.38
CA GLN A 367 8.50 27.97 20.88
C GLN A 367 8.46 28.38 19.40
N ILE A 368 7.70 27.66 18.57
CA ILE A 368 7.50 28.01 17.15
C ILE A 368 6.77 29.35 17.03
N ARG A 369 5.76 29.60 17.87
CA ARG A 369 5.04 30.87 17.87
C ARG A 369 5.94 32.04 18.31
N GLU A 370 6.80 31.82 19.30
CA GLU A 370 7.73 32.81 19.82
C GLU A 370 8.84 33.17 18.83
N SER A 371 9.30 32.22 17.99
CA SER A 371 10.25 32.52 16.92
C SER A 371 9.66 33.43 15.82
N GLY A 372 8.33 33.53 15.76
CA GLY A 372 7.61 34.37 14.80
C GLY A 372 7.48 33.77 13.40
N HIS A 373 8.11 32.62 13.11
CA HIS A 373 8.05 31.97 11.81
C HIS A 373 6.65 31.41 11.51
N THR A 374 6.03 31.88 10.42
CA THR A 374 4.66 31.53 10.05
C THR A 374 4.34 31.96 8.61
N VAL A 375 3.33 31.33 8.00
CA VAL A 375 2.80 31.76 6.71
C VAL A 375 1.81 32.91 6.89
N THR A 376 1.92 33.92 6.03
CA THR A 376 0.97 35.03 5.93
C THR A 376 0.60 35.20 4.46
N GLN A 377 -0.70 35.25 4.16
CA GLN A 377 -1.20 35.50 2.82
C GLN A 377 -2.29 36.56 2.87
N LYS A 378 -2.09 37.66 2.13
CA LYS A 378 -2.93 38.87 2.19
C LYS A 378 -3.07 39.34 3.66
N ASN A 379 -4.28 39.35 4.21
CA ASN A 379 -4.58 39.77 5.59
C ASN A 379 -4.77 38.60 6.56
N ARG A 380 -4.50 37.36 6.15
CA ARG A 380 -4.65 36.17 7.01
C ARG A 380 -3.27 35.66 7.41
N ARG A 381 -3.07 35.49 8.72
CA ARG A 381 -1.86 34.90 9.31
C ARG A 381 -2.21 33.54 9.89
N LEU A 382 -1.41 32.52 9.56
CA LEU A 382 -1.53 31.20 10.16
C LEU A 382 -1.21 31.30 11.67
N LYS A 383 -2.07 30.71 12.49
CA LYS A 383 -1.90 30.62 13.93
C LYS A 383 -2.19 29.19 14.36
N ILE A 384 -1.15 28.49 14.79
CA ILE A 384 -1.28 27.19 15.44
C ILE A 384 -1.68 27.44 16.90
N HIS A 385 -2.78 26.84 17.33
CA HIS A 385 -3.31 26.96 18.67
C HIS A 385 -2.75 25.89 19.59
N TYR A 386 -2.78 24.64 19.13
CA TYR A 386 -2.29 23.48 19.86
C TYR A 386 -2.01 22.33 18.89
N ALA A 387 -1.26 21.34 19.36
CA ALA A 387 -0.97 20.11 18.62
C ALA A 387 -1.16 18.87 19.51
N ALA A 388 -1.50 17.76 18.87
CA ALA A 388 -1.60 16.45 19.50
C ALA A 388 -1.14 15.35 18.54
N GLN A 389 -0.60 14.27 19.09
CA GLN A 389 -0.38 13.06 18.31
C GLN A 389 -1.70 12.28 18.24
N THR A 390 -2.19 12.04 17.03
CA THR A 390 -3.51 11.43 16.75
C THR A 390 -3.40 10.06 16.08
N GLY A 391 -2.19 9.57 15.88
CA GLY A 391 -1.91 8.29 15.24
C GLY A 391 -0.50 7.82 15.55
N SER A 392 -0.29 6.53 15.36
CA SER A 392 0.99 5.84 15.54
C SER A 392 1.19 4.88 14.37
N ARG A 393 2.45 4.52 14.11
CA ARG A 393 2.84 3.62 13.02
C ARG A 393 2.29 4.03 11.62
N PRO A 394 2.71 5.18 11.05
CA PRO A 394 3.66 6.17 11.58
C PRO A 394 3.04 7.20 12.54
N PRO A 395 3.86 7.93 13.32
CA PRO A 395 3.38 9.04 14.13
C PRO A 395 2.62 10.07 13.29
N VAL A 396 1.37 10.35 13.69
CA VAL A 396 0.53 11.38 13.04
C VAL A 396 0.38 12.55 14.00
N TYR A 397 0.89 13.71 13.62
CA TYR A 397 0.76 14.94 14.40
C TYR A 397 -0.32 15.83 13.79
N THR A 398 -1.38 16.07 14.55
CA THR A 398 -2.45 17.00 14.14
C THR A 398 -2.25 18.35 14.81
N PHE A 399 -2.10 19.39 13.99
CA PHE A 399 -2.03 20.79 14.38
C PHE A 399 -3.38 21.46 14.19
N PHE A 400 -3.90 22.07 15.25
CA PHE A 400 -5.15 22.81 15.20
C PHE A 400 -4.85 24.29 15.01
N CYS A 401 -5.33 24.85 13.91
CA CYS A 401 -5.02 26.22 13.50
C CYS A 401 -6.25 26.97 13.00
N ASN A 402 -6.13 28.28 12.84
CA ASN A 402 -7.22 29.13 12.32
C ASN A 402 -7.42 28.98 10.81
N ALA A 403 -6.37 28.67 10.06
CA ALA A 403 -6.36 28.73 8.60
C ALA A 403 -5.51 27.60 7.99
N PRO A 404 -5.98 26.34 8.01
CA PRO A 404 -5.24 25.19 7.49
C PRO A 404 -4.85 25.33 6.02
N ASP A 405 -5.67 26.04 5.24
CA ASP A 405 -5.47 26.34 3.82
C ASP A 405 -4.26 27.26 3.54
N LEU A 406 -3.65 27.86 4.57
CA LEU A 406 -2.42 28.64 4.43
C LEU A 406 -1.14 27.81 4.61
N VAL A 407 -1.25 26.53 4.94
CA VAL A 407 -0.08 25.67 5.10
C VAL A 407 0.41 25.25 3.72
N ASP A 408 1.61 25.69 3.37
CA ASP A 408 2.32 25.25 2.16
C ASP A 408 3.36 24.17 2.51
N ASP A 409 3.89 23.50 1.48
CA ASP A 409 4.92 22.47 1.64
C ASP A 409 6.16 22.98 2.39
N GLY A 410 6.48 24.28 2.25
CA GLY A 410 7.61 24.90 2.92
C GLY A 410 7.41 24.93 4.44
N TYR A 411 6.23 25.34 4.88
CA TYR A 411 5.86 25.37 6.29
C TYR A 411 5.68 23.96 6.87
N GLU A 412 5.15 23.03 6.07
CA GLU A 412 5.06 21.61 6.47
C GLU A 412 6.45 21.02 6.74
N ARG A 413 7.41 21.21 5.81
CA ARG A 413 8.82 20.80 6.02
C ARG A 413 9.46 21.47 7.21
N PHE A 414 9.17 22.76 7.43
CA PHE A 414 9.64 23.47 8.62
C PHE A 414 9.13 22.80 9.91
N LEU A 415 7.84 22.47 9.99
CA LEU A 415 7.27 21.81 11.16
C LEU A 415 7.84 20.40 11.35
N GLU A 416 8.01 19.65 10.27
CA GLU A 416 8.68 18.35 10.30
C GLU A 416 10.11 18.47 10.87
N HIS A 417 10.90 19.42 10.39
CA HIS A 417 12.25 19.67 10.90
C HIS A 417 12.23 19.98 12.40
N ARG A 418 11.32 20.87 12.84
CA ARG A 418 11.19 21.22 14.26
C ARG A 418 10.76 20.04 15.13
N LEU A 419 9.93 19.13 14.62
CA LEU A 419 9.57 17.89 15.30
C LEU A 419 10.78 16.97 15.42
N ARG A 420 11.56 16.80 14.35
CA ARG A 420 12.76 15.94 14.33
C ARG A 420 13.91 16.50 15.16
N ASP A 421 14.04 17.82 15.30
CA ASP A 421 14.99 18.45 16.23
C ASP A 421 14.61 18.21 17.70
N ALA A 422 13.30 18.17 17.99
CA ALA A 422 12.79 18.10 19.36
C ALA A 422 12.62 16.66 19.87
N PHE A 423 12.41 15.70 18.97
CA PHE A 423 12.06 14.32 19.31
C PHE A 423 12.87 13.33 18.46
N ASP A 424 13.30 12.21 19.07
CA ASP A 424 13.96 11.12 18.34
C ASP A 424 12.94 10.42 17.43
N LEU A 425 12.98 10.78 16.14
CA LEU A 425 12.12 10.26 15.09
C LEU A 425 12.95 9.63 13.97
N GLU A 426 14.18 9.20 14.29
CA GLU A 426 15.06 8.50 13.36
C GLU A 426 14.41 7.20 12.88
N GLY A 427 14.49 6.94 11.58
CA GLY A 427 13.97 5.72 10.95
C GLY A 427 12.46 5.70 10.70
N THR A 428 11.69 6.70 11.13
CA THR A 428 10.24 6.77 10.85
C THR A 428 9.84 7.97 10.01
N PRO A 429 8.94 7.79 9.02
CA PRO A 429 8.22 8.91 8.46
C PRO A 429 7.26 9.47 9.52
N ILE A 430 6.83 10.72 9.34
CA ILE A 430 5.77 11.33 10.14
C ILE A 430 4.70 11.89 9.21
N ARG A 431 3.45 11.93 9.67
CA ARG A 431 2.34 12.52 8.91
C ARG A 431 1.84 13.75 9.65
N LEU A 432 1.82 14.89 8.97
CA LEU A 432 1.30 16.14 9.52
C LEU A 432 -0.15 16.32 9.04
N LYS A 433 -1.04 16.69 9.94
CA LYS A 433 -2.44 17.03 9.62
C LYS A 433 -2.75 18.41 10.18
N PHE A 434 -3.48 19.20 9.40
CA PHE A 434 -3.89 20.55 9.80
C PHE A 434 -5.41 20.60 9.85
N ARG A 435 -5.95 20.92 11.02
CA ARG A 435 -7.40 21.05 11.22
C ARG A 435 -7.76 22.46 11.64
N ARG A 436 -8.90 22.93 11.13
CA ARG A 436 -9.49 24.17 11.64
C ARG A 436 -10.00 23.89 13.05
N LYS A 437 -9.70 24.77 13.98
CA LYS A 437 -10.30 24.71 15.31
C LYS A 437 -11.76 25.14 15.18
N ASP A 438 -12.69 24.21 15.34
CA ASP A 438 -14.10 24.56 15.55
C ASP A 438 -14.23 25.22 16.93
N GLY A 439 -14.97 26.33 16.95
CA GLY A 439 -15.02 27.29 18.07
C GLY A 439 -15.40 26.69 19.40
#